data_AF-A0A1S4END9-F1
#
_entry.id   AF-A0A1S4END9-F1
#
_cell.length_a   1.000
_cell.length_b   1.000
_cell.length_c   1.000
_cell.angle_alpha   90.00
_cell.angle_beta   90.00
_cell.angle_gamma   90.00
#
_symmetry.space_group_name_H-M   'P 1'
#
loop_
_entity.id
_entity.type
_entity.pdbx_description
1 polymer ?
#
loop_
_entity_poly.entity_id
_entity_poly.type
_entity_poly.pdbx_seq_one_letter_code
_entity_poly.pdbx_strand_id
1 'polypeptide(L)'
;QAIATTAAIADRICIASGGKKKTTISAQHVVSCCKNCGRGCKGGIPQEVWSFLSRRGIASGGTYNSNEGCQPYLKEPTGFTPKKFYGAPAFQTPKCEKVCYNQQYSKSRVREDLHKGK
;
A
#
# COMPACT_ATOMS: atom_id res chain seq x y z
N GLN A 1 8.20 -5.66 -3.18
CA GLN A 1 8.97 -4.76 -2.30
C GLN A 1 8.04 -3.87 -1.48
N ALA A 2 7.23 -2.99 -2.09
CA ALA A 2 6.23 -2.19 -1.36
C ALA A 2 5.35 -3.01 -0.40
N ILE A 3 4.76 -4.12 -0.87
CA ILE A 3 3.88 -5.00 -0.06
C ILE A 3 4.56 -5.48 1.23
N ALA A 4 5.78 -6.03 1.12
CA ALA A 4 6.52 -6.52 2.28
C ALA A 4 6.87 -5.39 3.25
N THR A 5 7.28 -4.23 2.73
CA THR A 5 7.61 -3.08 3.57
C THR A 5 6.39 -2.52 4.28
N THR A 6 5.24 -2.39 3.60
CA THR A 6 4.00 -1.90 4.24
C THR A 6 3.45 -2.87 5.27
N ALA A 7 3.59 -4.18 5.06
CA ALA A 7 3.26 -5.18 6.08
C ALA A 7 4.12 -5.00 7.34
N ALA A 8 5.45 -4.90 7.19
CA ALA A 8 6.35 -4.65 8.32
C ALA A 8 6.07 -3.31 9.04
N ILE A 9 5.66 -2.28 8.29
CA ILE A 9 5.23 -1.00 8.88
C ILE A 9 3.97 -1.19 9.73
N ALA A 10 2.96 -1.92 9.22
CA ALA A 10 1.73 -2.21 9.96
C ALA A 10 2.02 -2.96 11.26
N ASP A 11 2.89 -3.98 11.22
CA ASP A 11 3.33 -4.72 12.40
C ASP A 11 4.00 -3.79 13.43
N ARG A 12 4.92 -2.92 12.98
CA ARG A 12 5.57 -1.96 13.87
C ARG A 12 4.60 -0.96 14.50
N ILE A 13 3.58 -0.51 13.76
CA ILE A 13 2.52 0.36 14.31
C ILE A 13 1.74 -0.38 15.39
N CYS A 14 1.41 -1.65 15.16
CA CYS A 14 0.74 -2.50 16.14
C CYS A 14 1.58 -2.65 17.41
N ILE A 15 2.83 -3.08 17.28
CA ILE A 15 3.75 -3.29 18.40
C ILE A 15 3.98 -1.98 19.18
N ALA A 16 4.30 -0.89 18.49
CA ALA A 16 4.57 0.40 19.13
C ALA A 16 3.34 0.99 19.84
N SER A 17 2.13 0.56 19.48
CA SER A 17 0.89 0.98 20.14
C SER A 17 0.44 0.04 21.27
N GLY A 18 1.21 -1.01 21.57
CA GLY A 18 0.79 -2.07 22.51
C GLY A 18 -0.45 -2.82 22.03
N GLY A 19 -0.59 -3.02 20.72
CA GLY A 19 -1.73 -3.71 20.11
C GLY A 19 -3.00 -2.89 19.92
N LYS A 20 -3.01 -1.60 20.31
CA LYS A 20 -4.18 -0.72 20.20
C LYS A 20 -4.50 -0.31 18.76
N LYS A 21 -3.50 -0.22 17.89
CA LYS A 21 -3.66 0.15 16.47
C LYS A 21 -3.35 -1.05 15.58
N LYS A 22 -4.37 -1.60 14.92
CA LYS A 22 -4.25 -2.76 14.00
C LYS A 22 -4.50 -2.37 12.54
N THR A 23 -4.02 -1.19 12.14
CA THR A 23 -4.30 -0.63 10.82
C THR A 23 -3.44 -1.28 9.74
N THR A 24 -4.08 -1.73 8.65
CA THR A 24 -3.39 -2.17 7.43
C THR A 24 -2.85 -0.98 6.66
N ILE A 25 -1.62 -1.06 6.16
CA ILE A 25 -0.94 0.03 5.45
C ILE A 25 -0.98 -0.24 3.95
N SER A 26 -1.46 0.74 3.18
CA SER A 26 -1.73 0.60 1.76
C SER A 26 -0.44 0.45 0.94
N ALA A 27 -0.19 -0.77 0.48
CA ALA A 27 0.80 -1.04 -0.55
C ALA A 27 0.46 -0.32 -1.87
N GLN A 28 -0.83 -0.14 -2.16
CA GLN A 28 -1.28 0.56 -3.36
C GLN A 28 -0.85 2.03 -3.35
N HIS A 29 -1.04 2.72 -2.22
CA HIS A 29 -0.65 4.11 -2.07
C HIS A 29 0.87 4.28 -2.29
N VAL A 30 1.69 3.38 -1.73
CA VAL A 30 3.15 3.40 -1.93
C VAL A 30 3.51 3.19 -3.40
N VAL A 31 2.97 2.15 -4.03
CA VAL A 31 3.27 1.78 -5.41
C VAL A 31 2.93 2.91 -6.39
N SER A 32 1.81 3.59 -6.16
CA SER A 32 1.30 4.63 -7.05
C SER A 32 1.88 6.02 -6.78
N CYS A 33 2.12 6.39 -5.52
CA CYS A 33 2.43 7.77 -5.14
C CYS A 33 3.88 8.01 -4.70
N CYS A 34 4.64 6.98 -4.32
CA CYS A 34 6.04 7.17 -3.94
C CYS A 34 6.96 7.18 -5.16
N LYS A 35 7.15 8.37 -5.76
CA LYS A 35 8.01 8.56 -6.93
C LYS A 35 9.49 8.22 -6.69
N ASN A 36 9.97 8.37 -5.45
CA ASN A 36 11.36 8.06 -5.09
C ASN A 36 11.55 6.59 -4.71
N CYS A 37 10.48 5.83 -4.50
CA CYS A 37 10.56 4.42 -4.13
C CYS A 37 10.90 3.49 -5.30
N GLY A 38 11.05 4.02 -6.52
CA GLY A 38 11.41 3.29 -7.73
C GLY A 38 10.38 3.43 -8.84
N ARG A 39 10.10 2.34 -9.56
CA ARG A 39 9.28 2.33 -10.79
C ARG A 39 7.98 1.56 -10.59
N GLY A 40 7.36 1.69 -9.42
CA GLY A 40 6.08 1.06 -9.08
C GLY A 40 6.11 -0.47 -9.26
N CYS A 41 5.26 -0.99 -10.13
CA CYS A 41 5.18 -2.42 -10.44
C CYS A 41 6.41 -2.99 -11.15
N LYS A 42 7.31 -2.13 -11.67
CA LYS A 42 8.59 -2.53 -12.29
C LYS A 42 9.74 -2.64 -11.29
N GLY A 43 9.44 -2.64 -10.00
CA GLY A 43 10.43 -2.75 -8.93
C GLY A 43 10.60 -1.46 -8.12
N GLY A 44 11.17 -1.59 -6.94
CA GLY A 44 11.35 -0.47 -6.02
C GLY A 44 12.56 -0.62 -5.09
N ILE A 45 12.65 0.27 -4.11
CA ILE A 45 13.71 0.33 -3.08
C ILE A 45 13.01 0.37 -1.71
N PRO A 46 13.16 -0.65 -0.84
CA PRO A 46 12.41 -0.73 0.42
C PRO A 46 12.75 0.42 1.38
N GLN A 47 14.01 0.85 1.41
CA GLN A 47 14.47 1.96 2.24
C GLN A 47 13.71 3.27 1.94
N GLU A 48 13.44 3.56 0.67
CA GLU A 48 12.71 4.76 0.28
C GLU A 48 11.24 4.72 0.72
N VAL A 49 10.65 3.54 0.93
CA VAL A 49 9.30 3.41 1.49
C VAL A 49 9.28 3.85 2.95
N TRP A 50 10.31 3.49 3.74
CA TRP A 50 10.46 3.99 5.12
C TRP A 50 10.67 5.51 5.13
N SER A 51 11.49 6.03 4.23
CA SER A 51 11.69 7.48 4.07
C SER A 51 10.39 8.19 3.63
N PHE A 52 9.56 7.55 2.81
CA PHE A 52 8.25 8.05 2.41
C PHE A 52 7.26 8.06 3.58
N LEU A 53 7.23 6.99 4.38
CA LEU A 53 6.45 6.90 5.61
C LEU A 53 6.80 8.05 6.58
N SER A 54 8.08 8.31 6.81
CA SER A 54 8.53 9.37 7.72
C SER A 54 8.19 10.77 7.18
N ARG A 55 8.52 11.06 5.91
CA ARG A 55 8.38 12.40 5.32
C ARG A 55 6.94 12.77 4.96
N ARG A 56 6.20 11.83 4.36
CA ARG A 56 4.87 12.08 3.77
C ARG A 56 3.76 11.33 4.50
N GLY A 57 4.05 10.11 4.96
CA GLY A 57 3.06 9.18 5.49
C GLY A 57 2.45 8.29 4.40
N ILE A 58 1.79 7.22 4.82
CA ILE A 58 1.17 6.22 3.95
C ILE A 58 -0.29 6.04 4.38
N ALA A 59 -1.19 5.81 3.41
CA ALA A 59 -2.61 5.66 3.68
C ALA A 59 -2.88 4.25 4.22
N SER A 60 -4.02 4.03 4.87
CA SER A 60 -4.47 2.67 5.16
C SER A 60 -5.00 1.98 3.90
N GLY A 61 -4.94 0.65 3.87
CA GLY A 61 -5.44 -0.13 2.73
C GLY A 61 -5.10 -1.61 2.85
N GLY A 62 -6.12 -2.45 2.71
CA GLY A 62 -6.00 -3.91 2.74
C GLY A 62 -5.72 -4.55 1.38
N THR A 63 -6.01 -5.85 1.30
CA THR A 63 -5.84 -6.63 0.08
C THR A 63 -6.92 -6.32 -0.95
N TYR A 64 -6.77 -6.89 -2.15
CA TYR A 64 -7.80 -6.83 -3.19
C TYR A 64 -9.16 -7.28 -2.65
N ASN A 65 -10.20 -6.48 -2.92
CA ASN A 65 -11.57 -6.69 -2.47
C ASN A 65 -11.79 -6.88 -0.96
N SER A 66 -10.85 -6.49 -0.08
CA SER A 66 -11.07 -6.61 1.37
C SER A 66 -11.96 -5.51 1.95
N ASN A 67 -12.16 -4.40 1.23
CA ASN A 67 -12.85 -3.20 1.70
C ASN A 67 -12.24 -2.61 3.00
N GLU A 68 -10.96 -2.87 3.27
CA GLU A 68 -10.27 -2.34 4.44
C GLU A 68 -9.44 -1.10 4.09
N GLY A 69 -9.61 -0.03 4.86
CA GLY A 69 -8.80 1.18 4.74
C GLY A 69 -9.13 2.05 3.53
N CYS A 70 -8.38 3.14 3.37
CA CYS A 70 -8.61 4.16 2.35
C CYS A 70 -8.36 3.66 0.91
N GLN A 71 -7.26 2.92 0.70
CA GLN A 71 -6.81 2.46 -0.62
C GLN A 71 -6.45 0.96 -0.62
N PRO A 72 -7.42 0.04 -0.66
CA PRO A 72 -7.19 -1.40 -0.85
C PRO A 72 -6.46 -1.73 -2.16
N TYR A 73 -5.68 -2.81 -2.21
CA TYR A 73 -4.89 -3.16 -3.40
C TYR A 73 -5.75 -3.39 -4.65
N LEU A 74 -5.37 -2.82 -5.80
CA LEU A 74 -6.19 -2.87 -7.02
C LEU A 74 -5.99 -4.13 -7.86
N LYS A 75 -4.82 -4.77 -7.73
CA LYS A 75 -4.49 -5.93 -8.55
C LYS A 75 -4.98 -7.21 -7.89
N GLU A 76 -5.79 -7.96 -8.64
CA GLU A 76 -6.26 -9.27 -8.23
C GLU A 76 -5.07 -10.24 -8.00
N PRO A 77 -5.13 -11.09 -6.95
CA PRO A 77 -4.18 -12.17 -6.76
C PRO A 77 -4.20 -13.11 -7.97
N THR A 78 -3.08 -13.21 -8.67
CA THR A 78 -2.90 -14.26 -9.68
C THR A 78 -2.56 -15.54 -8.94
N GLY A 79 -3.45 -16.54 -8.96
CA GLY A 79 -3.18 -17.85 -8.35
C GLY A 79 -1.84 -18.44 -8.82
N PHE A 80 -1.18 -19.20 -7.95
CA PHE A 80 0.09 -19.87 -8.25
C PHE A 80 -0.16 -21.07 -9.17
N THR A 81 -0.40 -20.82 -10.46
CA THR A 81 -0.31 -21.86 -11.49
C THR A 81 0.77 -21.48 -12.51
N PRO A 82 1.67 -22.39 -12.90
CA PRO A 82 2.80 -22.08 -13.78
C PRO A 82 2.39 -21.39 -15.09
N LYS A 83 1.23 -21.79 -15.65
CA LYS A 83 0.67 -21.23 -16.88
C LYS A 83 0.24 -19.76 -16.78
N LYS A 84 -0.05 -19.23 -15.58
CA LYS A 84 -0.42 -17.81 -15.38
C LYS A 84 0.79 -16.90 -15.15
N PHE A 85 1.98 -17.48 -14.94
CA PHE A 85 3.20 -16.72 -14.66
C PHE A 85 3.97 -16.34 -15.94
N TYR A 86 3.97 -17.21 -16.93
CA TYR A 86 4.63 -16.97 -18.22
C TYR A 86 3.62 -16.42 -19.23
N GLY A 87 3.64 -15.10 -19.47
CA GLY A 87 2.86 -14.45 -20.54
C GLY A 87 1.75 -13.51 -20.09
N ALA A 88 1.53 -13.32 -18.78
CA ALA A 88 0.63 -12.26 -18.31
C ALA A 88 1.25 -10.88 -18.65
N PRO A 89 0.49 -9.97 -19.30
CA PRO A 89 1.00 -8.65 -19.63
C PRO A 89 1.45 -7.92 -18.36
N ALA A 90 2.56 -7.18 -18.47
CA ALA A 90 3.10 -6.41 -17.36
C ALA A 90 2.01 -5.47 -16.83
N PHE A 91 1.60 -5.67 -15.57
CA PHE A 91 0.62 -4.80 -14.94
C PHE A 91 1.19 -3.39 -14.82
N GLN A 92 0.52 -2.43 -15.45
CA GLN A 92 0.93 -1.03 -15.39
C GLN A 92 0.75 -0.49 -13.97
N THR A 93 1.66 0.38 -13.55
CA THR A 93 1.56 1.01 -12.23
C THR A 93 0.33 1.92 -12.23
N PRO A 94 -0.65 1.71 -11.33
CA PRO A 94 -1.83 2.57 -11.27
C PRO A 94 -1.46 4.01 -10.91
N LYS A 95 -2.26 4.97 -11.36
CA LYS A 95 -2.04 6.39 -11.07
C LYS A 95 -2.13 6.67 -9.56
N CYS A 96 -1.42 7.72 -9.14
CA CYS A 96 -1.50 8.21 -7.76
C CYS A 96 -2.84 8.93 -7.51
N GLU A 97 -3.78 8.23 -6.87
CA GLU A 97 -5.06 8.81 -6.48
C GLU A 97 -4.96 9.54 -5.14
N LYS A 98 -5.54 10.74 -5.06
CA LYS A 98 -5.57 11.57 -3.83
C LYS A 98 -6.84 11.35 -3.00
N VAL A 99 -7.73 10.48 -3.47
CA VAL A 99 -9.00 10.12 -2.83
C VAL A 99 -8.94 8.70 -2.28
N CYS A 100 -9.70 8.46 -1.23
CA CYS A 100 -9.99 7.10 -0.78
C CYS A 100 -11.08 6.53 -1.68
N TYR A 101 -10.73 5.53 -2.49
CA TYR A 101 -11.68 4.91 -3.42
C TYR A 101 -12.47 3.78 -2.76
N ASN A 102 -12.12 3.36 -1.55
CA ASN A 102 -12.98 2.49 -0.75
C ASN A 102 -14.21 3.26 -0.26
N GLN A 103 -15.37 2.98 -0.87
CA GLN A 103 -16.64 3.62 -0.55
C GLN A 103 -17.14 3.29 0.87
N GLN A 104 -16.67 2.21 1.48
CA GLN A 104 -17.03 1.81 2.85
C GLN A 104 -16.15 2.48 3.90
N TYR A 105 -15.16 3.27 3.48
CA TYR A 105 -14.25 3.94 4.38
C TYR A 105 -14.76 5.34 4.76
N SER A 106 -14.61 5.71 6.02
CA SER A 106 -15.19 6.95 6.57
C SER A 106 -14.55 8.24 6.04
N LYS A 107 -13.31 8.16 5.51
CA LYS A 107 -12.57 9.31 5.01
C LYS A 107 -12.61 9.33 3.49
N SER A 108 -12.82 10.52 2.91
CA SER A 108 -12.89 10.69 1.45
C SER A 108 -11.53 11.02 0.81
N ARG A 109 -10.62 11.66 1.56
CA ARG A 109 -9.32 12.11 1.03
C ARG A 109 -8.17 11.36 1.68
N VAL A 110 -7.18 10.97 0.88
CA VAL A 110 -5.97 10.26 1.34
C VAL A 110 -5.24 11.03 2.44
N ARG A 111 -5.19 12.36 2.34
CA ARG A 111 -4.51 13.24 3.30
C ARG A 111 -5.05 13.12 4.74
N GLU A 112 -6.31 12.74 4.90
CA GLU A 112 -6.96 12.54 6.21
C GLU A 112 -6.59 11.18 6.83
N ASP A 113 -5.96 10.30 6.05
CA ASP A 113 -5.62 8.94 6.43
C ASP A 113 -4.12 8.62 6.37
N LEU A 114 -3.27 9.64 6.36
CA LEU A 114 -1.82 9.43 6.34
C LEU A 114 -1.32 9.00 7.72
N HIS A 115 -0.80 7.79 7.79
CA HIS A 115 -0.07 7.23 8.94
C HIS A 115 1.41 7.52 8.76
N LYS A 116 2.05 8.10 9.78
CA LYS A 116 3.48 8.42 9.78
C LYS A 116 4.24 7.56 10.79
N GLY A 117 5.45 7.16 10.41
CA GLY A 117 6.43 6.56 11.31
C GLY A 117 7.08 7.65 12.14
N LYS A 118 7.20 7.42 13.44
CA LYS A 118 8.08 8.20 14.32
C LYS A 118 9.47 7.57 14.31
#